data_AF-A0A2W6W531-F1
#
_entry.id   AF-A0A2W6W531-F1
#
_cell.length_a   1.000
_cell.length_b   1.000
_cell.length_c   1.000
_cell.angle_alpha   90.00
_cell.angle_beta   90.00
_cell.angle_gamma   90.00
#
_symmetry.space_group_name_H-M   'P 1'
#
loop_
_entity.id
_entity.type
_entity.pdbx_description
1 polymer ?
#
loop_
_entity_poly.entity_id
_entity_poly.type
_entity_poly.pdbx_seq_one_letter_code
_entity_poly.pdbx_strand_id
1 'polypeptide(L)'
;MWQDLVAGQDYAFTLWYEKGTSNSLLIRLQQNFGSAGHVNVAGRISETGLGATSSPAGVISNVVTRQLSADVWQTSCIFTPAASGSHLLRVGPWTLTNGQDVVILGAQLEQGSPTSIIPTTTGVATRAADALTAIGPIAAALEAASGALVIELSEVPDGQGDILTGGAGDAVKLLAATNANEVYSQVSGSVLTVAAGSGNLLGANTIVFEWSPQ
;
A
#
# COMPACT_ATOMS: atom_id res chain seq x y z
N MET A 1 -7.67 -6.05 -3.10
CA MET A 1 -6.97 -6.64 -1.94
C MET A 1 -7.25 -8.12 -1.91
N TRP A 2 -6.21 -8.93 -1.72
CA TRP A 2 -6.32 -10.38 -1.59
C TRP A 2 -6.06 -10.77 -0.14
N GLN A 3 -6.97 -11.54 0.45
CA GLN A 3 -6.79 -12.09 1.79
C GLN A 3 -7.25 -13.54 1.79
N ASP A 4 -6.45 -14.41 2.39
CA ASP A 4 -6.86 -15.80 2.60
C ASP A 4 -7.80 -15.86 3.80
N LEU A 5 -8.99 -16.41 3.57
CA LEU A 5 -10.04 -16.59 4.56
C LEU A 5 -10.32 -18.08 4.75
N VAL A 6 -10.87 -18.44 5.90
CA VAL A 6 -11.24 -19.82 6.24
C VAL A 6 -12.75 -20.00 6.08
N ALA A 7 -13.17 -21.10 5.45
CA ALA A 7 -14.57 -21.47 5.30
C ALA A 7 -15.28 -21.54 6.66
N GLY A 8 -16.48 -20.96 6.76
CA GLY A 8 -17.31 -20.99 7.96
C GLY A 8 -16.83 -20.08 9.10
N GLN A 9 -15.68 -19.41 8.96
CA GLN A 9 -15.20 -18.45 9.95
C GLN A 9 -15.83 -17.08 9.69
N ASP A 10 -16.31 -16.43 10.75
CA ASP A 10 -16.83 -15.08 10.65
C ASP A 10 -15.70 -14.05 10.57
N TYR A 11 -15.87 -13.10 9.66
CA TYR A 11 -15.01 -11.94 9.51
C TYR A 11 -15.84 -10.66 9.56
N ALA A 12 -15.49 -9.74 10.45
CA ALA A 12 -16.05 -8.40 10.48
C ALA A 12 -15.35 -7.51 9.46
N PHE A 13 -16.13 -6.93 8.56
CA PHE A 13 -15.65 -5.99 7.55
C PHE A 13 -16.23 -4.60 7.80
N THR A 14 -15.40 -3.57 7.72
CA THR A 14 -15.81 -2.16 7.83
C THR A 14 -15.18 -1.34 6.71
N LEU A 15 -15.98 -0.50 6.06
CA LEU A 15 -15.56 0.39 4.99
C LEU A 15 -15.96 1.83 5.33
N TRP A 16 -15.02 2.76 5.18
CA TRP A 16 -15.26 4.21 5.25
C TRP A 16 -15.13 4.80 3.85
N TYR A 17 -16.08 5.62 3.46
CA TYR A 17 -16.16 6.17 2.11
C TYR A 17 -16.88 7.52 2.08
N GLU A 18 -16.56 8.31 1.06
CA GLU A 18 -17.36 9.46 0.65
C GLU A 18 -18.20 9.11 -0.58
N LYS A 19 -19.36 9.73 -0.64
CA LYS A 19 -20.38 9.45 -1.64
C LYS A 19 -19.94 9.77 -3.09
N GLY A 20 -19.00 10.69 -3.28
CA GLY A 20 -18.64 11.17 -4.61
C GLY A 20 -19.86 11.67 -5.38
N THR A 21 -19.97 11.27 -6.65
CA THR A 21 -21.09 11.57 -7.55
C THR A 21 -22.17 10.49 -7.55
N SER A 22 -21.90 9.30 -7.00
CA SER A 22 -22.89 8.22 -6.93
C SER A 22 -23.76 8.30 -5.68
N ASN A 23 -25.06 8.05 -5.83
CA ASN A 23 -25.95 7.88 -4.66
C ASN A 23 -25.96 6.43 -4.14
N SER A 24 -25.13 5.54 -4.66
CA SER A 24 -25.17 4.11 -4.39
C SER A 24 -23.78 3.51 -4.23
N LEU A 25 -23.70 2.41 -3.48
CA LEU A 25 -22.46 1.71 -3.19
C LEU A 25 -22.63 0.22 -3.51
N LEU A 26 -21.57 -0.38 -4.03
CA LEU A 26 -21.34 -1.81 -4.15
C LEU A 26 -20.09 -2.17 -3.35
N ILE A 27 -20.24 -3.09 -2.40
CA ILE A 27 -19.15 -3.82 -1.76
C ILE A 27 -19.31 -5.26 -2.19
N ARG A 28 -18.33 -5.82 -2.90
CA ARG A 28 -18.35 -7.20 -3.38
C ARG A 28 -17.21 -7.99 -2.79
N LEU A 29 -17.53 -9.15 -2.22
CA LEU A 29 -16.57 -10.16 -1.79
C LEU A 29 -16.70 -11.38 -2.71
N GLN A 30 -15.59 -11.81 -3.28
CA GLN A 30 -15.53 -12.89 -4.26
C GLN A 30 -14.40 -13.85 -3.90
N GLN A 31 -14.66 -15.16 -3.96
CA GLN A 31 -13.61 -16.17 -3.78
C GLN A 31 -12.88 -16.38 -5.11
N ASN A 32 -11.58 -16.07 -5.21
CA ASN A 32 -10.78 -16.13 -6.44
C ASN A 32 -11.27 -15.20 -7.58
N PHE A 33 -10.33 -14.65 -8.33
CA PHE A 33 -10.65 -13.81 -9.49
C PHE A 33 -11.23 -14.69 -10.60
N GLY A 34 -12.42 -14.34 -11.09
CA GLY A 34 -13.06 -15.05 -12.20
C GLY A 34 -14.00 -16.20 -11.78
N SER A 35 -14.12 -16.49 -10.48
CA SER A 35 -15.20 -17.38 -10.03
C SER A 35 -16.57 -16.70 -10.22
N ALA A 36 -17.61 -17.48 -10.49
CA ALA A 36 -18.97 -16.95 -10.54
C ALA A 36 -19.52 -16.57 -9.14
N GLY A 37 -18.96 -17.14 -8.07
CA GLY A 37 -19.42 -16.94 -6.70
C GLY A 37 -18.99 -15.59 -6.13
N HIS A 38 -19.94 -14.71 -5.86
CA HIS A 38 -19.69 -13.42 -5.23
C HIS A 38 -20.88 -12.98 -4.37
N VAL A 39 -20.62 -12.42 -3.20
CA VAL A 39 -21.64 -11.79 -2.36
C VAL A 39 -21.51 -10.28 -2.46
N ASN A 40 -22.63 -9.57 -2.30
CA ASN A 40 -22.64 -8.11 -2.39
C ASN A 40 -23.32 -7.52 -1.16
N VAL A 41 -22.81 -6.38 -0.70
CA VAL A 41 -23.60 -5.35 -0.01
C VAL A 41 -23.80 -4.23 -1.02
N ALA A 42 -25.04 -3.98 -1.42
CA ALA A 42 -25.33 -3.01 -2.46
C ALA A 42 -26.62 -2.25 -2.19
N GLY A 43 -26.72 -1.04 -2.74
CA GLY A 43 -27.93 -0.22 -2.68
C GLY A 43 -27.65 1.26 -2.60
N ARG A 44 -28.65 2.03 -2.17
CA ARG A 44 -28.55 3.48 -1.99
C ARG A 44 -27.78 3.78 -0.70
N ILE A 45 -26.82 4.69 -0.77
CA ILE A 45 -26.09 5.17 0.41
C ILE A 45 -27.06 5.91 1.34
N SER A 46 -27.45 5.23 2.41
CA SER A 46 -28.28 5.70 3.52
C SER A 46 -28.21 4.66 4.65
N GLU A 47 -28.62 5.01 5.86
CA GLU A 47 -28.50 4.12 7.04
C GLU A 47 -29.25 2.78 6.88
N THR A 48 -30.28 2.76 6.02
CA THR A 48 -31.13 1.57 5.77
C THR A 48 -31.14 1.14 4.30
N GLY A 49 -30.36 1.78 3.43
CA GLY A 49 -30.47 1.59 1.98
C GLY A 49 -29.54 0.56 1.37
N LEU A 50 -28.55 0.08 2.13
CA LEU A 50 -27.66 -1.00 1.72
C LEU A 50 -28.18 -2.34 2.22
N GLY A 51 -28.24 -3.33 1.34
CA GLY A 51 -28.67 -4.68 1.66
C GLY A 51 -27.66 -5.73 1.19
N ALA A 52 -27.65 -6.87 1.85
CA ALA A 52 -26.82 -8.01 1.49
C ALA A 52 -27.52 -8.93 0.48
N THR A 53 -26.74 -9.51 -0.45
CA THR A 53 -27.15 -10.66 -1.27
C THR A 53 -26.23 -11.85 -0.97
N SER A 54 -26.80 -12.98 -0.57
CA SER A 54 -26.08 -14.25 -0.41
C SER A 54 -25.84 -14.93 -1.76
N SER A 55 -24.73 -15.66 -1.91
CA SER A 55 -24.40 -16.45 -3.10
C SER A 55 -23.36 -17.54 -2.75
N PRO A 56 -22.90 -18.38 -3.71
CA PRO A 56 -21.92 -19.42 -3.44
C PRO A 56 -20.61 -18.98 -2.76
N ALA A 57 -20.25 -17.69 -2.74
CA ALA A 57 -19.06 -17.22 -2.02
C ALA A 57 -19.21 -17.21 -0.49
N GLY A 58 -20.45 -17.24 0.03
CA GLY A 58 -20.71 -17.20 1.47
C GLY A 58 -21.97 -16.45 1.84
N VAL A 59 -22.04 -16.03 3.10
CA VAL A 59 -23.16 -15.28 3.66
C VAL A 59 -22.64 -13.94 4.16
N ILE A 60 -23.39 -12.86 3.86
CA ILE A 60 -23.21 -11.57 4.53
C ILE A 60 -24.39 -11.35 5.47
N SER A 61 -24.11 -10.96 6.70
CA SER A 61 -25.10 -10.61 7.71
C SER A 61 -24.74 -9.30 8.43
N ASN A 62 -25.65 -8.79 9.26
CA ASN A 62 -25.44 -7.62 10.11
C ASN A 62 -24.91 -6.39 9.36
N VAL A 63 -25.49 -6.08 8.20
CA VAL A 63 -25.15 -4.87 7.45
C VAL A 63 -25.64 -3.66 8.25
N VAL A 64 -24.70 -2.82 8.68
CA VAL A 64 -24.96 -1.59 9.42
C VAL A 64 -24.27 -0.44 8.70
N THR A 65 -25.05 0.53 8.25
CA THR A 65 -24.55 1.77 7.63
C THR A 65 -24.83 2.95 8.54
N ARG A 66 -23.84 3.81 8.73
CA ARG A 66 -23.92 5.02 9.57
C ARG A 66 -23.35 6.21 8.83
N GLN A 67 -24.01 7.34 8.96
CA GLN A 67 -23.47 8.62 8.50
C GLN A 67 -22.53 9.19 9.56
N LEU A 68 -21.30 9.53 9.19
CA LEU A 68 -20.31 10.12 10.10
C LEU A 68 -20.21 11.64 9.93
N SER A 69 -20.42 12.14 8.71
CA SER A 69 -20.52 13.57 8.38
C SER A 69 -21.46 13.76 7.17
N ALA A 70 -21.58 14.99 6.65
CA ALA A 70 -22.44 15.25 5.48
C ALA A 70 -22.19 14.28 4.31
N ASP A 71 -20.91 14.01 4.01
CA ASP A 71 -20.51 13.19 2.86
C ASP A 71 -19.78 11.91 3.22
N VAL A 72 -19.34 11.74 4.48
CA VAL A 72 -18.61 10.56 4.95
C VAL A 72 -19.55 9.54 5.59
N TRP A 73 -19.42 8.30 5.14
CA TRP A 73 -20.23 7.17 5.58
C TRP A 73 -19.34 6.00 6.01
N GLN A 74 -19.89 5.19 6.89
CA GLN A 74 -19.32 3.92 7.30
C GLN A 74 -20.34 2.81 7.02
N THR A 75 -19.89 1.71 6.42
CA THR A 75 -20.68 0.48 6.32
C THR A 75 -19.89 -0.67 6.90
N SER A 76 -20.52 -1.43 7.79
CA SER A 76 -19.96 -2.64 8.39
C SER A 76 -20.86 -3.84 8.14
N CYS A 77 -20.28 -5.04 8.06
CA CYS A 77 -21.01 -6.30 7.95
C CYS A 77 -20.17 -7.48 8.47
N ILE A 78 -20.82 -8.62 8.68
CA ILE A 78 -20.16 -9.90 8.95
C ILE A 78 -20.20 -10.72 7.67
N PHE A 79 -19.04 -11.19 7.22
CA PHE A 79 -18.91 -12.14 6.11
C PHE A 79 -18.45 -13.50 6.63
N THR A 80 -19.19 -14.54 6.26
CA THR A 80 -18.86 -15.94 6.54
C THR A 80 -18.59 -16.65 5.20
N PRO A 81 -17.32 -16.90 4.82
CA PRO A 81 -16.97 -17.51 3.56
C PRO A 81 -17.51 -18.94 3.45
N ALA A 82 -17.99 -19.34 2.26
CA ALA A 82 -18.41 -20.72 2.02
C ALA A 82 -17.23 -21.68 1.78
N ALA A 83 -16.05 -21.16 1.45
CA ALA A 83 -14.87 -21.94 1.15
C ALA A 83 -13.59 -21.18 1.53
N SER A 84 -12.52 -21.93 1.82
CA SER A 84 -11.24 -21.35 2.21
C SER A 84 -10.42 -20.86 1.01
N GLY A 85 -9.44 -19.99 1.26
CA GLY A 85 -8.48 -19.51 0.28
C GLY A 85 -8.67 -18.03 -0.04
N SER A 86 -8.17 -17.62 -1.22
CA SER A 86 -8.02 -16.21 -1.54
C SER A 86 -9.35 -15.54 -1.89
N HIS A 87 -9.63 -14.42 -1.22
CA HIS A 87 -10.81 -13.60 -1.46
C HIS A 87 -10.41 -12.22 -1.95
N LEU A 88 -11.20 -11.70 -2.88
CA LEU A 88 -11.08 -10.37 -3.44
C LEU A 88 -12.21 -9.48 -2.94
N LEU A 89 -11.83 -8.34 -2.39
CA LEU A 89 -12.74 -7.22 -2.16
C LEU A 89 -12.75 -6.27 -3.37
N ARG A 90 -13.95 -5.92 -3.84
CA ARG A 90 -14.17 -4.84 -4.81
C ARG A 90 -15.15 -3.83 -4.22
N VAL A 91 -14.88 -2.56 -4.46
CA VAL A 91 -15.75 -1.47 -4.03
C VAL A 91 -15.94 -0.50 -5.19
N GLY A 92 -17.15 0.01 -5.34
CA GLY A 92 -17.47 0.99 -6.37
C GLY A 92 -18.93 1.43 -6.33
N PRO A 93 -19.37 2.27 -7.25
CA PRO A 93 -20.76 2.69 -7.32
C PRO A 93 -21.66 1.53 -7.77
N TRP A 94 -22.82 1.37 -7.14
CA TRP A 94 -23.83 0.39 -7.58
C TRP A 94 -24.77 1.02 -8.60
N THR A 95 -24.30 1.14 -9.84
CA THR A 95 -24.97 1.89 -10.89
C THR A 95 -24.60 1.36 -12.27
N LEU A 96 -25.47 1.59 -13.25
CA LEU A 96 -25.18 1.40 -14.66
C LEU A 96 -24.77 2.71 -15.35
N THR A 97 -24.82 3.83 -14.64
CA THR A 97 -24.43 5.14 -15.17
C THR A 97 -22.91 5.27 -15.18
N ASN A 98 -22.33 5.38 -16.37
CA ASN A 98 -20.89 5.60 -16.54
C ASN A 98 -20.44 6.93 -15.92
N GLY A 99 -19.23 6.94 -15.37
CA GLY A 99 -18.60 8.12 -14.79
C GLY A 99 -19.02 8.45 -13.36
N GLN A 100 -19.92 7.68 -12.76
CA GLN A 100 -20.18 7.79 -11.33
C GLN A 100 -19.02 7.21 -10.51
N ASP A 101 -18.82 7.75 -9.32
CA ASP A 101 -17.73 7.36 -8.42
C ASP A 101 -18.20 7.34 -6.95
N VAL A 102 -17.35 6.72 -6.13
CA VAL A 102 -17.34 6.76 -4.67
C VAL A 102 -15.88 6.85 -4.25
N VAL A 103 -15.56 7.61 -3.21
CA VAL A 103 -14.17 7.78 -2.76
C VAL A 103 -13.96 6.89 -1.55
N ILE A 104 -13.00 5.97 -1.63
CA ILE A 104 -12.71 5.05 -0.52
C ILE A 104 -11.67 5.67 0.39
N LEU A 105 -12.05 5.87 1.65
CA LEU A 105 -11.18 6.46 2.66
C LEU A 105 -10.38 5.40 3.42
N GLY A 106 -10.96 4.22 3.61
CA GLY A 106 -10.30 3.13 4.31
C GLY A 106 -11.17 1.89 4.44
N ALA A 107 -10.53 0.76 4.74
CA ALA A 107 -11.20 -0.50 5.00
C ALA A 107 -10.49 -1.27 6.12
N GLN A 108 -11.24 -2.03 6.88
CA GLN A 108 -10.75 -2.89 7.95
C GLN A 108 -11.43 -4.26 7.83
N LEU A 109 -10.66 -5.32 8.01
CA LEU A 109 -11.12 -6.71 8.03
C LEU A 109 -10.53 -7.41 9.26
N GLU A 110 -11.37 -8.05 10.05
CA GLU A 110 -10.99 -8.71 11.30
C GLU A 110 -11.65 -10.07 11.41
N GLN A 111 -10.95 -11.04 12.01
CA GLN A 111 -11.55 -12.32 12.33
C GLN A 111 -12.41 -12.21 13.59
N GLY A 112 -13.66 -12.67 13.51
CA GLY A 112 -14.61 -12.64 14.63
C GLY A 112 -15.38 -11.33 14.74
N SER A 113 -15.42 -10.75 15.94
CA SER A 113 -16.20 -9.54 16.23
C SER A 113 -15.45 -8.26 15.81
N PRO A 114 -16.16 -7.22 15.34
CA PRO A 114 -15.52 -5.96 14.97
C PRO A 114 -14.85 -5.32 16.18
N THR A 115 -13.56 -4.98 16.06
CA THR A 115 -12.84 -4.12 16.99
C THR A 115 -12.47 -2.83 16.26
N SER A 116 -12.81 -1.67 16.82
CA SER A 116 -12.47 -0.40 16.16
C SER A 116 -10.99 -0.09 16.41
N ILE A 117 -10.10 -0.61 15.56
CA ILE A 117 -8.66 -0.31 15.63
C ILE A 117 -8.42 1.16 15.24
N ILE A 118 -9.32 1.74 14.44
CA ILE A 118 -9.39 3.19 14.21
C ILE A 118 -10.35 3.77 15.26
N PRO A 119 -9.87 4.47 16.30
CA PRO A 119 -10.75 5.04 17.33
C PRO A 119 -11.49 6.23 16.72
N THR A 120 -12.83 6.18 16.63
CA THR A 120 -13.64 7.27 16.05
C THR A 120 -14.49 8.00 17.07
N THR A 121 -14.46 7.62 18.35
CA THR A 121 -15.54 8.01 19.26
C THR A 121 -15.45 9.43 19.84
N THR A 122 -14.29 10.08 19.98
CA THR A 122 -14.24 11.46 20.57
C THR A 122 -13.01 12.32 20.25
N GLY A 123 -12.20 12.03 19.23
CA GLY A 123 -11.01 12.84 18.92
C GLY A 123 -10.60 12.76 17.46
N VAL A 124 -9.89 13.78 16.96
CA VAL A 124 -9.24 13.75 15.64
C VAL A 124 -8.37 12.49 15.60
N ALA A 125 -8.79 11.49 14.83
CA ALA A 125 -8.12 10.20 14.75
C ALA A 125 -6.85 10.33 13.90
N THR A 126 -5.84 11.03 14.40
CA THR A 126 -4.48 10.84 13.93
C THR A 126 -3.99 9.55 14.56
N ARG A 127 -4.14 8.42 13.86
CA ARG A 127 -3.20 7.32 14.08
C ARG A 127 -1.81 7.92 13.82
N ALA A 128 -0.88 7.76 14.77
CA ALA A 128 0.50 8.18 14.51
C ALA A 128 0.95 7.56 13.19
N ALA A 129 1.62 8.34 12.33
CA ALA A 129 2.16 7.82 11.08
C ALA A 129 2.95 6.54 11.38
N ASP A 130 2.91 5.57 10.47
CA ASP A 130 3.70 4.36 10.62
C ASP A 130 5.16 4.76 10.85
N ALA A 131 5.65 4.54 12.07
CA ALA A 131 7.02 4.87 12.41
C ALA A 131 7.89 3.76 11.83
N LEU A 132 8.39 3.97 10.61
CA LEU A 132 9.44 3.11 10.05
C LEU A 132 10.65 3.18 10.96
N THR A 133 10.84 2.15 11.77
CA THR A 133 12.02 2.02 12.62
C THR A 133 13.12 1.45 11.74
N ALA A 134 14.02 2.31 11.29
CA ALA A 134 15.11 1.92 10.44
C ALA A 134 16.15 1.15 11.30
N ILE A 135 16.28 -0.16 11.09
CA ILE A 135 17.15 -1.05 11.89
C ILE A 135 18.48 -1.27 11.15
N GLY A 136 19.60 -0.85 11.75
CA GLY A 136 20.96 -1.15 11.27
C GLY A 136 21.84 0.09 11.08
N PRO A 137 23.15 -0.09 10.82
CA PRO A 137 24.13 1.01 10.77
C PRO A 137 23.84 2.06 9.71
N ILE A 138 23.26 1.66 8.56
CA ILE A 138 23.07 2.61 7.46
C ILE A 138 21.71 3.29 7.49
N ALA A 139 20.73 2.72 8.17
CA ALA A 139 19.54 3.44 8.58
C ALA A 139 19.89 4.69 9.41
N ALA A 140 20.90 4.59 10.29
CA ALA A 140 21.44 5.70 11.06
C ALA A 140 22.28 6.65 10.21
N ALA A 141 23.05 6.13 9.26
CA ALA A 141 23.90 6.95 8.38
C ALA A 141 23.11 7.73 7.31
N LEU A 142 21.93 7.24 6.90
CA LEU A 142 21.07 7.87 5.89
C LEU A 142 19.95 8.72 6.49
N GLU A 143 19.92 8.89 7.82
CA GLU A 143 18.83 9.56 8.55
C GLU A 143 17.46 9.20 7.99
N ALA A 144 17.20 7.89 7.87
CA ALA A 144 16.17 7.33 7.01
C ALA A 144 14.74 7.68 7.45
N ALA A 145 14.36 8.92 7.13
CA ALA A 145 13.04 9.49 7.09
C ALA A 145 12.68 9.97 5.67
N SER A 146 13.16 9.24 4.65
CA SER A 146 12.92 9.38 3.20
C SER A 146 14.06 10.02 2.42
N GLY A 147 14.39 9.43 1.26
CA GLY A 147 15.30 10.02 0.27
C GLY A 147 15.63 9.05 -0.86
N ALA A 148 15.72 9.55 -2.09
CA ALA A 148 16.47 8.88 -3.15
C ALA A 148 17.86 9.52 -3.20
N LEU A 149 18.92 8.72 -3.28
CA LEU A 149 20.25 9.27 -3.53
C LEU A 149 20.52 9.14 -5.04
N VAL A 150 20.44 10.29 -5.73
CA VAL A 150 20.76 10.42 -7.15
C VAL A 150 22.09 11.14 -7.27
N ILE A 151 23.06 10.51 -7.93
CA ILE A 151 24.35 11.15 -8.26
C ILE A 151 24.42 11.26 -9.78
N GLU A 152 24.40 12.49 -10.29
CA GLU A 152 24.68 12.79 -11.70
C GLU A 152 26.08 13.36 -11.78
N LEU A 153 26.96 12.70 -12.53
CA LEU A 153 28.27 13.23 -12.83
C LEU A 153 28.30 13.70 -14.29
N SER A 154 28.92 14.86 -14.56
CA SER A 154 29.05 15.39 -15.93
C SER A 154 30.37 14.98 -16.58
N GLU A 155 31.46 14.87 -15.80
CA GLU A 155 32.72 14.17 -16.16
C GLU A 155 33.35 13.44 -14.92
N VAL A 156 33.89 12.22 -15.08
CA VAL A 156 34.67 11.45 -14.10
C VAL A 156 36.13 11.67 -14.46
N PRO A 157 36.89 12.41 -13.64
CA PRO A 157 38.30 12.67 -13.94
C PRO A 157 39.09 11.35 -14.01
N ASP A 158 39.94 11.21 -15.02
CA ASP A 158 40.86 10.08 -15.16
C ASP A 158 41.91 10.09 -14.03
N GLY A 159 41.54 9.57 -12.86
CA GLY A 159 42.40 9.52 -11.69
C GLY A 159 41.77 8.71 -10.57
N GLN A 160 42.58 7.97 -9.81
CA GLN A 160 42.10 7.25 -8.63
C GLN A 160 41.66 8.25 -7.56
N GLY A 161 40.37 8.30 -7.30
CA GLY A 161 39.78 9.09 -6.22
C GLY A 161 38.47 8.45 -5.76
N ASP A 162 38.23 8.47 -4.46
CA ASP A 162 36.98 7.98 -3.89
C ASP A 162 35.90 9.07 -4.00
N ILE A 163 34.70 8.69 -4.47
CA ILE A 163 33.57 9.64 -4.64
C ILE A 163 32.85 9.88 -3.30
N LEU A 164 32.81 8.88 -2.42
CA LEU A 164 32.31 8.96 -1.03
C LEU A 164 33.17 8.05 -0.14
N THR A 165 33.64 8.55 1.01
CA THR A 165 34.32 7.72 2.03
C THR A 165 33.71 7.95 3.41
N GLY A 166 33.23 6.87 4.02
CA GLY A 166 33.02 6.81 5.48
C GLY A 166 34.32 6.41 6.16
N GLY A 167 34.56 6.90 7.38
CA GLY A 167 35.74 6.56 8.17
C GLY A 167 35.96 5.04 8.33
N ALA A 168 37.16 4.64 8.73
CA ALA A 168 37.63 3.25 8.72
C ALA A 168 36.61 2.25 9.32
N GLY A 169 35.86 1.55 8.46
CA GLY A 169 34.93 0.50 8.84
C GLY A 169 33.69 0.36 7.95
N ASP A 170 33.12 1.47 7.48
CA ASP A 170 31.83 1.46 6.75
C ASP A 170 31.92 2.34 5.50
N ALA A 171 32.27 1.73 4.36
CA ALA A 171 32.32 2.45 3.09
C ALA A 171 31.65 1.65 1.97
N VAL A 172 30.65 2.25 1.36
CA VAL A 172 30.25 1.95 -0.03
C VAL A 172 31.32 2.59 -0.90
N LYS A 173 32.18 1.80 -1.53
CA LYS A 173 33.21 2.31 -2.43
C LYS A 173 32.77 2.09 -3.87
N LEU A 174 32.67 3.16 -4.64
CA LEU A 174 32.56 3.10 -6.09
C LEU A 174 33.96 3.31 -6.66
N LEU A 175 34.63 2.21 -7.01
CA LEU A 175 35.95 2.25 -7.63
C LEU A 175 35.79 2.29 -9.14
N ALA A 176 36.31 3.34 -9.78
CA ALA A 176 36.54 3.33 -11.22
C ALA A 176 37.76 2.46 -11.52
N ALA A 177 37.60 1.41 -12.33
CA ALA A 177 38.73 0.60 -12.78
C ALA A 177 39.51 1.37 -13.84
N THR A 178 40.84 1.32 -13.74
CA THR A 178 41.72 1.87 -14.76
C THR A 178 41.62 1.08 -16.06
N ASN A 179 41.58 1.83 -17.17
CA ASN A 179 41.85 1.43 -18.56
C ASN A 179 40.89 0.43 -19.23
N ALA A 180 39.91 -0.10 -18.51
CA ALA A 180 38.75 -0.79 -19.11
C ALA A 180 37.52 -0.34 -18.32
N ASN A 181 36.56 0.28 -19.00
CA ASN A 181 35.37 0.95 -18.47
C ASN A 181 34.46 0.05 -17.61
N GLU A 182 34.91 -0.36 -16.45
CA GLU A 182 34.15 -1.11 -15.45
C GLU A 182 34.15 -0.35 -14.12
N VAL A 183 32.98 -0.31 -13.48
CA VAL A 183 32.79 0.27 -12.15
C VAL A 183 32.53 -0.89 -11.19
N TYR A 184 33.38 -1.04 -10.18
CA TYR A 184 33.18 -2.02 -9.12
C TYR A 184 32.64 -1.33 -7.86
N SER A 185 31.56 -1.89 -7.33
CA SER A 185 31.00 -1.53 -6.03
C SER A 185 31.38 -2.60 -5.02
N GLN A 186 32.15 -2.25 -3.99
CA GLN A 186 32.35 -3.11 -2.83
C GLN A 186 31.79 -2.42 -1.59
N VAL A 187 30.94 -3.14 -0.87
CA VAL A 187 30.27 -2.66 0.34
C VAL A 187 30.65 -3.58 1.49
N SER A 188 31.15 -3.01 2.58
CA SER A 188 31.20 -3.63 3.90
C SER A 188 30.32 -2.78 4.82
N GLY A 189 29.30 -3.39 5.44
CA GLY A 189 28.31 -2.68 6.25
C GLY A 189 27.05 -2.29 5.47
N SER A 190 25.91 -2.26 6.16
CA SER A 190 24.58 -2.58 5.62
C SER A 190 23.84 -1.48 4.85
N VAL A 191 24.18 -1.17 3.59
CA VAL A 191 23.32 -0.55 2.52
C VAL A 191 24.18 0.02 1.38
N LEU A 192 23.66 -0.23 0.18
CA LEU A 192 24.19 0.06 -1.14
C LEU A 192 23.63 1.39 -1.67
N THR A 193 24.49 2.22 -2.25
CA THR A 193 24.06 3.24 -3.20
C THR A 193 25.04 3.30 -4.36
N VAL A 194 24.59 3.07 -5.60
CA VAL A 194 25.39 3.38 -6.79
C VAL A 194 25.11 4.86 -7.14
N ALA A 195 25.81 5.42 -8.10
CA ALA A 195 25.15 6.20 -9.13
C ALA A 195 26.16 6.53 -10.24
N ALA A 196 25.66 6.97 -11.39
CA ALA A 196 26.42 7.08 -12.64
C ALA A 196 27.29 8.31 -12.58
N GLY A 197 28.61 8.07 -12.62
CA GLY A 197 29.37 7.94 -13.87
C GLY A 197 29.48 9.19 -14.72
N SER A 198 30.66 9.41 -15.33
CA SER A 198 30.84 10.26 -16.53
C SER A 198 32.27 10.28 -17.10
N GLY A 199 32.84 9.13 -17.43
CA GLY A 199 33.40 9.06 -18.77
C GLY A 199 32.26 8.58 -19.63
N ASN A 200 32.14 9.05 -20.85
CA ASN A 200 31.38 8.35 -21.87
C ASN A 200 31.51 6.80 -21.66
N LEU A 201 30.52 5.97 -21.27
CA LEU A 201 29.07 6.15 -21.30
C LEU A 201 28.70 7.08 -22.44
N LEU A 202 29.18 6.73 -23.64
CA LEU A 202 28.76 7.37 -24.88
C LEU A 202 27.23 7.34 -24.90
N GLY A 203 26.61 8.42 -24.39
CA GLY A 203 25.18 8.55 -24.10
C GLY A 203 24.87 9.03 -22.65
N ALA A 204 23.86 9.89 -22.50
CA ALA A 204 23.35 10.28 -21.18
C ALA A 204 22.96 9.04 -20.36
N ASN A 205 23.56 8.84 -19.19
CA ASN A 205 23.29 7.69 -18.35
C ASN A 205 22.99 8.14 -16.92
N THR A 206 21.77 7.85 -16.47
CA THR A 206 21.29 8.05 -15.11
C THR A 206 21.38 6.70 -14.39
N ILE A 207 21.97 6.66 -13.19
CA ILE A 207 21.81 5.50 -12.29
C ILE A 207 21.11 6.01 -11.03
N VAL A 208 19.97 5.40 -10.73
CA VAL A 208 19.03 5.84 -9.70
C VAL A 208 19.01 4.84 -8.55
N PHE A 209 19.20 5.31 -7.31
CA PHE A 209 18.98 4.52 -6.10
C PHE A 209 17.70 4.98 -5.47
N GLU A 210 16.66 4.21 -5.73
CA GLU A 210 15.37 4.44 -5.11
C GLU A 210 15.28 3.57 -3.86
N TRP A 211 15.18 4.25 -2.72
CA TRP A 211 14.75 3.64 -1.48
C TRP A 211 13.74 4.60 -0.86
N SER A 212 12.67 4.05 -0.30
CA SER A 212 11.59 4.85 0.27
C SER A 212 11.25 4.32 1.66
N PRO A 213 11.55 5.12 2.68
CA PRO A 213 10.82 5.04 3.93
C PRO A 213 10.29 6.42 4.30
N GLN A 214 9.00 6.54 4.59
CA GLN A 214 8.49 7.07 5.86
C GLN A 214 7.08 6.51 6.02
#